data_AF-A0A536RBE2-F1
#
_entry.id   AF-A0A536RBE2-F1
#
_cell.length_a   1.000
_cell.length_b   1.000
_cell.length_c   1.000
_cell.angle_alpha   90.00
_cell.angle_beta   90.00
_cell.angle_gamma   90.00
#
_symmetry.space_group_name_H-M   'P 1'
#
loop_
_entity.id
_entity.type
_entity.pdbx_description
1 polymer ?
#
loop_
_entity_poly.entity_id
_entity_poly.type
_entity_poly.pdbx_seq_one_letter_code
_entity_poly.pdbx_strand_id
1 'polypeptide(L)'
;MSAELDMPVSTIHKALERPRAIGAVRGSASGLRVLDPKRLQLMWAAQRDLARDIVYATRVPTTVSEIEARLPVSAIPTAYTAFVLHEGHNLIADYEQVVVYADANDVRRRFPRRRGQANLLILEPDPLLSRYGRVVPRCQVYVDLFNLPTWQAQRFLEALDRDLLGDVA
;
A
#
# COMPACT_ATOMS: atom_id res chain seq x y z
N MET A 1 -16.86 -9.07 -9.29
CA MET A 1 -17.02 -8.59 -7.89
C MET A 1 -17.26 -9.73 -6.89
N SER A 2 -18.47 -10.26 -6.64
CA SER A 2 -18.66 -11.28 -5.57
C SER A 2 -17.85 -12.57 -5.78
N ALA A 3 -17.95 -13.20 -6.95
CA ALA A 3 -17.16 -14.39 -7.29
C ALA A 3 -15.64 -14.11 -7.42
N GLU A 4 -15.27 -12.86 -7.67
CA GLU A 4 -13.87 -12.46 -7.88
C GLU A 4 -13.13 -12.17 -6.58
N LEU A 5 -13.86 -11.64 -5.59
CA LEU A 5 -13.40 -11.29 -4.25
C LEU A 5 -13.63 -12.42 -3.25
N ASP A 6 -14.33 -13.49 -3.64
CA ASP A 6 -14.75 -14.59 -2.76
C ASP A 6 -15.49 -14.09 -1.50
N MET A 7 -16.39 -13.11 -1.70
CA MET A 7 -17.14 -12.47 -0.61
C MET A 7 -18.65 -12.48 -0.87
N PRO A 8 -19.48 -12.61 0.18
CA PRO A 8 -20.93 -12.47 0.06
C PRO A 8 -21.33 -11.11 -0.53
N VAL A 9 -22.36 -11.12 -1.38
CA VAL A 9 -22.91 -9.90 -1.97
C VAL A 9 -23.32 -8.89 -0.90
N SER A 10 -23.90 -9.35 0.21
CA SER A 10 -24.27 -8.47 1.34
C SER A 10 -23.07 -7.72 1.94
N THR A 11 -21.92 -8.38 2.09
CA THR A 11 -20.68 -7.76 2.57
C THR A 11 -20.20 -6.68 1.59
N ILE A 12 -20.24 -6.97 0.29
CA ILE A 12 -19.87 -6.00 -0.75
C ILE A 12 -20.80 -4.79 -0.74
N HIS A 13 -22.12 -5.02 -0.65
CA HIS A 13 -23.09 -3.94 -0.57
C HIS A 13 -22.86 -3.05 0.65
N LYS A 14 -22.60 -3.64 1.82
CA LYS A 14 -22.28 -2.93 3.05
C LYS A 14 -20.98 -2.11 2.93
N ALA A 15 -19.93 -2.70 2.35
CA ALA A 15 -18.66 -2.00 2.10
C ALA A 15 -18.83 -0.77 1.18
N LEU A 16 -19.81 -0.80 0.28
CA LEU A 16 -20.11 0.31 -0.63
C LEU A 16 -21.04 1.39 -0.05
N GLU A 17 -21.66 1.18 1.11
CA GLU A 17 -22.56 2.17 1.74
C GLU A 17 -21.85 3.50 1.98
N ARG A 18 -20.67 3.47 2.62
CA ARG A 18 -19.93 4.68 2.94
C ARG A 18 -19.37 5.38 1.69
N PRO A 19 -18.72 4.69 0.73
CA PRO A 19 -18.35 5.26 -0.56
C PRO A 19 -19.51 5.93 -1.31
N ARG A 20 -20.71 5.34 -1.28
CA ARG A 20 -21.90 5.93 -1.92
C ARG A 20 -22.39 7.16 -1.17
N ALA A 21 -22.45 7.10 0.16
CA ALA A 21 -22.92 8.21 0.99
C ALA A 21 -22.06 9.47 0.85
N ILE A 22 -20.75 9.32 0.63
CA ILE A 22 -19.84 10.46 0.39
C ILE A 22 -19.74 10.87 -1.09
N GLY A 23 -20.49 10.20 -1.97
CA GLY A 23 -20.48 10.45 -3.41
C GLY A 23 -19.19 10.02 -4.12
N ALA A 24 -18.36 9.17 -3.50
CA ALA A 24 -17.13 8.67 -4.11
C ALA A 24 -17.42 7.64 -5.22
N VAL A 25 -18.51 6.87 -5.08
CA VAL A 25 -18.94 5.90 -6.09
C VAL A 25 -20.45 5.96 -6.29
N ARG A 26 -20.90 5.48 -7.45
CA ARG A 26 -22.32 5.26 -7.78
C ARG A 26 -22.53 3.84 -8.25
N GLY A 27 -23.47 3.14 -7.63
CA GLY A 27 -23.99 1.89 -8.17
C GLY A 27 -25.14 2.16 -9.15
N SER A 28 -25.15 1.46 -10.27
CA SER A 28 -26.27 1.37 -11.21
C SER A 28 -26.57 -0.10 -11.51
N ALA A 29 -27.69 -0.36 -12.20
CA ALA A 29 -27.99 -1.70 -12.71
C ALA A 29 -26.90 -2.23 -13.68
N SER A 30 -26.14 -1.32 -14.28
CA SER A 30 -25.02 -1.62 -15.18
C SER A 30 -23.64 -1.77 -14.50
N GLY A 31 -23.53 -1.55 -13.19
CA GLY A 31 -22.28 -1.77 -12.45
C GLY A 31 -21.94 -0.69 -11.42
N LEU A 32 -20.65 -0.59 -11.08
CA LEU A 32 -20.11 0.40 -10.14
C LEU A 32 -19.23 1.40 -10.89
N ARG A 33 -19.47 2.70 -10.68
CA ARG A 33 -18.65 3.78 -11.24
C ARG A 33 -18.02 4.59 -10.12
N VAL A 34 -16.72 4.83 -10.21
CA VAL A 34 -16.01 5.80 -9.37
C VAL A 34 -16.33 7.21 -9.88
N LEU A 35 -16.84 8.06 -9.00
CA LEU A 35 -17.19 9.45 -9.30
C LEU A 35 -16.11 10.42 -8.82
N ASP A 36 -15.55 10.16 -7.65
CA ASP A 36 -14.53 10.99 -7.02
C ASP A 36 -13.44 10.06 -6.44
N PRO A 37 -12.36 9.81 -7.22
CA PRO A 37 -11.26 8.96 -6.78
C PRO A 37 -10.60 9.46 -5.50
N LYS A 38 -10.51 10.79 -5.30
CA LYS A 38 -9.88 11.38 -4.13
C LYS A 38 -10.66 11.10 -2.85
N ARG A 39 -11.98 11.24 -2.86
CA ARG A 39 -12.83 10.86 -1.71
C ARG A 39 -12.71 9.38 -1.39
N LEU A 40 -12.69 8.53 -2.42
CA LEU A 40 -12.53 7.08 -2.22
C LEU A 40 -11.17 6.76 -1.59
N GLN A 41 -10.11 7.35 -2.14
CA GLN A 41 -8.72 7.17 -1.72
C GLN A 41 -8.50 7.61 -0.27
N LEU A 42 -8.96 8.81 0.10
CA LEU A 42 -8.83 9.34 1.45
C LEU A 42 -9.65 8.52 2.46
N MET A 43 -10.86 8.10 2.09
CA MET A 43 -11.68 7.24 2.94
C MET A 43 -10.97 5.91 3.22
N TRP A 44 -10.41 5.28 2.19
CA TRP A 44 -9.67 4.03 2.34
C TRP A 44 -8.41 4.23 3.20
N ALA A 45 -7.63 5.28 2.91
CA ALA A 45 -6.43 5.62 3.67
C ALA A 45 -6.71 5.82 5.18
N ALA A 46 -7.81 6.49 5.50
CA ALA A 46 -8.23 6.75 6.88
C ALA A 46 -8.80 5.52 7.61
N GLN A 47 -9.32 4.53 6.89
CA GLN A 47 -9.87 3.29 7.46
C GLN A 47 -8.83 2.17 7.59
N ARG A 48 -7.76 2.23 6.81
CA ARG A 48 -6.64 1.29 6.86
C ARG A 48 -6.02 1.31 8.27
N ASP A 49 -5.65 0.14 8.75
CA ASP A 49 -4.79 -0.02 9.93
C ASP A 49 -3.59 -0.86 9.48
N LEU A 50 -2.52 -0.21 9.03
CA LEU A 50 -1.32 -0.90 8.51
C LEU A 50 -0.59 -1.68 9.61
N ALA A 51 -0.65 -1.20 10.85
CA ALA A 51 0.04 -1.82 11.98
C ALA A 51 -0.49 -3.23 12.28
N ARG A 52 -1.79 -3.46 12.10
CA ARG A 52 -2.41 -4.79 12.26
C ARG A 52 -1.91 -5.83 11.27
N ASP A 53 -1.51 -5.41 10.08
CA ASP A 53 -1.10 -6.32 9.02
C ASP A 53 0.40 -6.63 9.07
N ILE A 54 1.17 -6.02 9.98
CA ILE A 54 2.59 -6.31 10.15
C ILE A 54 2.74 -7.71 10.77
N VAL A 55 3.02 -8.70 9.94
CA VAL A 55 3.27 -10.10 10.35
C VAL A 55 4.72 -10.36 10.76
N TYR A 56 5.65 -9.52 10.32
CA TYR A 56 7.05 -9.59 10.73
C TYR A 56 7.75 -8.23 10.63
N ALA A 57 8.60 -7.93 11.59
CA ALA A 57 9.42 -6.73 11.60
C ALA A 57 10.82 -7.05 12.17
N THR A 58 11.85 -6.48 11.57
CA THR A 58 13.24 -6.65 12.02
C THR A 58 14.09 -5.43 11.70
N ARG A 59 15.20 -5.29 12.44
CA ARG A 59 16.25 -4.33 12.13
C ARG A 59 17.28 -4.96 11.19
N VAL A 60 17.57 -4.30 10.08
CA VAL A 60 18.62 -4.66 9.13
C VAL A 60 19.63 -3.51 9.09
N PRO A 61 20.86 -3.68 9.62
CA PRO A 61 21.84 -2.60 9.71
C PRO A 61 22.62 -2.43 8.39
N THR A 62 21.88 -2.20 7.31
CA THR A 62 22.40 -1.96 5.96
C THR A 62 21.61 -0.82 5.33
N THR A 63 22.05 -0.33 4.18
CA THR A 63 21.31 0.69 3.44
C THR A 63 19.98 0.15 2.91
N VAL A 64 19.02 1.02 2.63
CA VAL A 64 17.73 0.65 2.02
C VAL A 64 17.93 -0.09 0.70
N SER A 65 18.80 0.41 -0.18
CA SER A 65 19.08 -0.25 -1.47
C SER A 65 19.62 -1.67 -1.30
N GLU A 66 20.45 -1.92 -0.28
CA GLU A 66 20.91 -3.28 0.04
C GLU A 66 19.79 -4.18 0.59
N ILE A 67 18.85 -3.62 1.35
CA ILE A 67 17.67 -4.36 1.82
C ILE A 67 16.81 -4.74 0.61
N GLU A 68 16.48 -3.76 -0.25
CA GLU A 68 15.67 -3.94 -1.45
C GLU A 68 16.26 -5.00 -2.39
N ALA A 69 17.56 -4.93 -2.68
CA ALA A 69 18.26 -5.89 -3.53
C ALA A 69 18.26 -7.33 -2.99
N ARG A 70 18.10 -7.52 -1.68
CA ARG A 70 18.12 -8.84 -1.02
C ARG A 70 16.72 -9.42 -0.77
N LEU A 71 15.66 -8.65 -1.04
CA LEU A 71 14.28 -9.11 -0.86
C LEU A 71 13.99 -10.39 -1.66
N PRO A 72 13.13 -11.29 -1.14
CA PRO A 72 12.58 -12.39 -1.94
C PRO A 72 11.94 -11.89 -3.23
N VAL A 73 12.07 -12.66 -4.32
CA VAL A 73 11.42 -12.33 -5.61
C VAL A 73 9.89 -12.30 -5.50
N SER A 74 9.34 -13.02 -4.52
CA SER A 74 7.92 -13.04 -4.19
C SER A 74 7.45 -11.81 -3.39
N ALA A 75 8.36 -10.98 -2.86
CA ALA A 75 7.98 -9.79 -2.12
C ALA A 75 7.44 -8.72 -3.07
N ILE A 76 6.29 -8.15 -2.74
CA ILE A 76 5.66 -7.06 -3.49
C ILE A 76 5.95 -5.76 -2.75
N PRO A 77 6.79 -4.86 -3.29
CA PRO A 77 7.10 -3.58 -2.66
C PRO A 77 5.86 -2.70 -2.53
N THR A 78 5.79 -1.97 -1.41
CA THR A 78 4.82 -0.90 -1.16
C THR A 78 5.53 0.35 -0.62
N ALA A 79 4.75 1.37 -0.23
CA ALA A 79 5.21 2.62 0.37
C ALA A 79 6.33 3.30 -0.45
N TYR A 80 7.45 3.68 0.19
CA TYR A 80 8.52 4.42 -0.46
C TYR A 80 9.14 3.67 -1.65
N THR A 81 9.50 2.39 -1.46
CA THR A 81 10.10 1.58 -2.53
C THR A 81 9.18 1.49 -3.73
N ALA A 82 7.87 1.25 -3.52
CA ALA A 82 6.91 1.21 -4.62
C ALA A 82 6.75 2.55 -5.32
N PHE A 83 6.71 3.66 -4.57
CA PHE A 83 6.68 5.00 -5.16
C PHE A 83 7.89 5.21 -6.09
N VAL A 84 9.10 4.93 -5.61
CA VAL A 84 10.33 5.08 -6.40
C VAL A 84 10.32 4.18 -7.64
N LEU A 85 9.81 2.96 -7.53
CA LEU A 85 9.67 2.05 -8.68
C LEU A 85 8.66 2.56 -9.72
N HIS A 86 7.59 3.23 -9.31
CA HIS A 86 6.62 3.85 -10.22
C HIS A 86 7.17 5.10 -10.91
N GLU A 87 7.98 5.90 -10.22
CA GLU A 87 8.59 7.13 -10.74
C GLU A 87 9.95 6.90 -11.44
N GLY A 88 10.54 5.72 -11.26
CA GLY A 88 11.86 5.34 -11.77
C GLY A 88 13.05 5.95 -11.02
N HIS A 89 12.82 6.94 -10.14
CA HIS A 89 13.84 7.59 -9.33
C HIS A 89 13.24 8.33 -8.12
N ASN A 90 14.04 8.54 -7.08
CA ASN A 90 13.60 9.26 -5.88
C ASN A 90 13.95 10.75 -5.97
N LEU A 91 12.94 11.61 -6.07
CA LEU A 91 13.08 13.08 -6.07
C LEU A 91 12.57 13.75 -4.79
N ILE A 92 12.06 12.97 -3.82
CA ILE A 92 11.28 13.51 -2.71
C ILE A 92 12.13 13.64 -1.44
N ALA A 93 12.56 12.52 -0.88
CA ALA A 93 13.35 12.48 0.34
C ALA A 93 13.99 11.10 0.51
N ASP A 94 15.13 11.04 1.17
CA ASP A 94 15.70 9.78 1.62
C ASP A 94 14.79 9.13 2.66
N TYR A 95 14.59 7.81 2.53
CA TYR A 95 13.83 7.00 3.47
C TYR A 95 14.72 5.90 4.04
N GLU A 96 14.38 5.46 5.25
CA GLU A 96 15.17 4.47 5.97
C GLU A 96 14.45 3.13 6.14
N GLN A 97 13.16 3.06 5.76
CA GLN A 97 12.28 1.93 6.01
C GLN A 97 11.82 1.28 4.71
N VAL A 98 11.94 -0.04 4.63
CA VAL A 98 11.40 -0.86 3.54
C VAL A 98 10.15 -1.58 4.05
N VAL A 99 9.06 -1.47 3.27
CA VAL A 99 7.77 -2.11 3.58
C VAL A 99 7.36 -2.94 2.38
N VAL A 100 7.02 -4.21 2.61
CA VAL A 100 6.64 -5.14 1.53
C VAL A 100 5.54 -6.10 1.98
N TYR A 101 4.71 -6.54 1.04
CA TYR A 101 3.83 -7.69 1.21
C TYR A 101 4.61 -8.96 0.86
N ALA A 102 4.81 -9.88 1.80
CA ALA A 102 5.59 -11.10 1.56
C ALA A 102 5.33 -12.18 2.62
N ASP A 103 5.64 -13.43 2.28
CA ASP A 103 5.67 -14.51 3.27
C ASP A 103 6.77 -14.22 4.33
N ALA A 104 6.37 -14.15 5.59
CA ALA A 104 7.25 -13.81 6.70
C ALA A 104 8.37 -14.84 6.89
N ASN A 105 8.15 -16.12 6.59
CA ASN A 105 9.16 -17.17 6.70
C ASN A 105 10.23 -17.00 5.63
N ASP A 106 9.84 -16.68 4.40
CA ASP A 106 10.78 -16.42 3.30
C ASP A 106 11.69 -15.24 3.60
N VAL A 107 11.12 -14.16 4.12
CA VAL A 107 11.89 -13.00 4.56
C VAL A 107 12.79 -13.36 5.73
N ARG A 108 12.28 -14.06 6.76
CA ARG A 108 13.05 -14.40 7.97
C ARG A 108 14.30 -15.23 7.69
N ARG A 109 14.26 -16.10 6.67
CA ARG A 109 15.45 -16.86 6.22
C ARG A 109 16.57 -15.96 5.69
N ARG A 110 16.23 -14.85 5.03
CA ARG A 110 17.19 -13.88 4.47
C ARG A 110 17.55 -12.75 5.44
N PHE A 111 16.59 -12.35 6.27
CA PHE A 111 16.67 -11.27 7.25
C PHE A 111 16.24 -11.78 8.64
N PRO A 112 17.14 -12.48 9.36
CA PRO A 112 16.85 -12.97 10.70
C PRO A 112 16.47 -11.84 11.67
N ARG A 113 15.72 -12.21 12.71
CA ARG A 113 15.23 -11.24 13.69
C ARG A 113 16.38 -10.62 14.46
N ARG A 114 16.44 -9.29 14.49
CA ARG A 114 17.42 -8.52 15.26
C ARG A 114 16.71 -7.50 16.15
N ARG A 115 17.33 -7.19 17.29
CA ARG A 115 16.84 -6.16 18.22
C ARG A 115 17.09 -4.75 17.67
N GLY A 116 16.32 -3.79 18.16
CA GLY A 116 16.39 -2.37 17.79
C GLY A 116 15.21 -1.92 16.94
N GLN A 117 15.21 -0.66 16.53
CA GLN A 117 14.15 -0.10 15.69
C GLN A 117 14.11 -0.81 14.34
N ALA A 118 12.93 -1.33 13.98
CA ALA A 118 12.73 -2.08 12.75
C ALA A 118 12.67 -1.13 11.55
N ASN A 119 13.44 -1.46 10.52
CA ASN A 119 13.49 -0.74 9.26
C ASN A 119 13.12 -1.65 8.07
N LEU A 120 12.79 -2.92 8.33
CA LEU A 120 12.13 -3.81 7.38
C LEU A 120 10.82 -4.29 8.01
N LEU A 121 9.70 -3.91 7.40
CA LEU A 121 8.35 -4.29 7.79
C LEU A 121 7.73 -5.19 6.73
N ILE A 122 7.18 -6.32 7.16
CA ILE A 122 6.51 -7.29 6.29
C ILE A 122 5.03 -7.29 6.62
N LEU A 123 4.23 -6.95 5.63
CA LEU A 123 2.78 -7.00 5.67
C LEU A 123 2.29 -8.38 5.23
N GLU A 124 1.15 -8.80 5.79
CA GLU A 124 0.47 -10.03 5.42
C GLU A 124 0.24 -10.10 3.90
N PRO A 125 0.61 -11.19 3.21
CA PRO A 125 0.40 -11.31 1.77
C PRO A 125 -1.07 -11.15 1.37
N ASP A 126 -1.33 -10.32 0.36
CA ASP A 126 -2.66 -10.21 -0.25
C ASP A 126 -2.68 -10.93 -1.62
N PRO A 127 -3.46 -12.01 -1.76
CA PRO A 127 -3.61 -12.73 -3.03
C PRO A 127 -4.11 -11.84 -4.18
N LEU A 128 -4.91 -10.82 -3.89
CA LEU A 128 -5.43 -9.89 -4.89
C LEU A 128 -4.36 -8.93 -5.40
N LEU A 129 -3.44 -8.47 -4.53
CA LEU A 129 -2.35 -7.57 -4.95
C LEU A 129 -1.45 -8.19 -6.01
N SER A 130 -1.23 -9.51 -5.94
CA SER A 130 -0.43 -10.23 -6.94
C SER A 130 -1.00 -10.14 -8.37
N ARG A 131 -2.30 -9.86 -8.52
CA ARG A 131 -2.95 -9.68 -9.83
C ARG A 131 -2.59 -8.36 -10.50
N TYR A 132 -2.10 -7.37 -9.75
CA TYR A 132 -1.75 -6.03 -10.26
C TYR A 132 -0.28 -5.90 -10.67
N GLY A 133 0.53 -6.94 -10.46
CA GLY A 133 1.93 -7.00 -10.88
C GLY A 133 2.89 -7.28 -9.74
N ARG A 134 4.16 -6.89 -9.92
CA ARG A 134 5.24 -7.11 -8.95
C ARG A 134 5.45 -5.95 -7.97
N VAL A 135 4.70 -4.86 -8.13
CA VAL A 135 4.70 -3.67 -7.27
C VAL A 135 3.24 -3.31 -7.05
N VAL A 136 2.88 -2.88 -5.83
CA VAL A 136 1.48 -2.51 -5.55
C VAL A 136 1.05 -1.30 -6.40
N PRO A 137 -0.24 -1.18 -6.76
CA PRO A 137 -0.73 -0.04 -7.52
C PRO A 137 -0.61 1.28 -6.74
N ARG A 138 -0.55 2.42 -7.44
CA ARG A 138 -0.38 3.76 -6.83
C ARG A 138 -1.41 4.07 -5.72
N CYS A 139 -2.66 3.61 -5.87
CA CYS A 139 -3.68 3.77 -4.84
C CYS A 139 -3.32 3.04 -3.53
N GLN A 140 -2.74 1.84 -3.61
CA GLN A 140 -2.24 1.12 -2.44
C GLN A 140 -1.00 1.83 -1.85
N VAL A 141 -0.09 2.31 -2.71
CA VAL A 141 1.09 3.09 -2.26
C VAL A 141 0.67 4.29 -1.40
N TYR A 142 -0.34 5.04 -1.85
CA TYR A 142 -0.89 6.17 -1.10
C TYR A 142 -1.42 5.73 0.26
N VAL A 143 -2.26 4.69 0.31
CA VAL A 143 -2.86 4.20 1.56
C VAL A 143 -1.80 3.72 2.54
N ASP A 144 -0.80 3.00 2.05
CA ASP A 144 0.25 2.47 2.90
C ASP A 144 1.16 3.59 3.43
N LEU A 145 1.53 4.56 2.59
CA LEU A 145 2.25 5.77 3.04
C LEU A 145 1.45 6.57 4.07
N PHE A 146 0.15 6.76 3.84
CA PHE A 146 -0.74 7.48 4.77
C PHE A 146 -0.73 6.87 6.18
N ASN A 147 -0.46 5.58 6.28
CA ASN A 147 -0.46 4.84 7.54
C ASN A 147 0.94 4.71 8.18
N LEU A 148 1.98 5.25 7.57
CA LEU A 148 3.33 5.25 8.15
C LEU A 148 3.54 6.52 8.98
N PRO A 149 3.86 6.41 10.28
CA PRO A 149 4.05 7.56 11.17
C PRO A 149 5.46 8.16 11.02
N THR A 150 5.84 8.52 9.80
CA THR A 150 7.14 9.14 9.50
C THR A 150 6.93 10.49 8.82
N TRP A 151 7.88 11.41 8.99
CA TRP A 151 7.82 12.69 8.29
C TRP A 151 8.10 12.53 6.79
N GLN A 152 8.87 11.51 6.39
CA GLN A 152 9.11 11.19 4.98
C GLN A 152 7.81 10.81 4.29
N ALA A 153 6.96 9.99 4.92
CA ALA A 153 5.68 9.59 4.34
C ALA A 153 4.83 10.80 3.93
N GLN A 154 4.82 11.84 4.77
CA GLN A 154 4.12 13.09 4.47
C GLN A 154 4.65 13.78 3.20
N ARG A 155 5.97 13.80 2.96
CA ARG A 155 6.56 14.38 1.75
C ARG A 155 6.16 13.59 0.49
N PHE A 156 6.11 12.27 0.58
CA PHE A 156 5.70 11.40 -0.52
C PHE A 156 4.19 11.53 -0.80
N LEU A 157 3.36 11.65 0.23
CA LEU A 157 1.93 11.92 0.08
C LEU A 157 1.66 13.27 -0.59
N GLU A 158 2.40 14.32 -0.22
CA GLU A 158 2.31 15.62 -0.89
C GLU A 158 2.66 15.56 -2.39
N ALA A 159 3.55 14.65 -2.78
CA ALA A 159 3.84 14.39 -4.20
C ALA A 159 2.68 13.68 -4.89
N LEU A 160 2.16 12.59 -4.30
CA LEU A 160 1.03 11.85 -4.84
C LEU A 160 -0.26 12.69 -4.94
N ASP A 161 -0.50 13.57 -3.96
CA ASP A 161 -1.67 14.45 -3.96
C ASP A 161 -1.63 15.47 -5.12
N ARG A 162 -0.44 15.90 -5.56
CA ARG A 162 -0.32 16.79 -6.73
C ARG A 162 -0.75 16.09 -8.01
N ASP A 163 -0.35 14.84 -8.20
CA ASP A 163 -0.75 14.04 -9.36
C ASP A 163 -2.27 13.77 -9.34
N LEU A 164 -2.79 13.38 -8.17
CA LEU A 164 -4.21 13.10 -7.99
C LEU A 164 -5.12 14.32 -8.23
N LEU A 165 -4.60 15.53 -8.01
CA LEU A 165 -5.29 16.80 -8.27
C LEU A 165 -5.06 17.33 -9.70
N GLY A 166 -3.92 17.01 -10.30
CA GLY A 166 -3.58 17.42 -11.67
C GLY A 166 -4.49 16.77 -12.72
N ASP A 167 -4.97 15.55 -12.47
CA ASP A 167 -5.87 14.81 -13.36
C ASP A 167 -7.34 15.31 -13.35
N VAL A 168 -7.66 16.34 -12.56
CA VAL A 168 -9.04 16.85 -12.38
C VAL A 168 -9.22 18.29 -12.91
N ALA A 169 -8.17 18.92 -13.46
CA ALA A 169 -8.20 20.26 -14.04
C ALA A 169 -8.15 20.22 -15.58
#